data_AF-A0A117LU33-F1
#
_entry.id   AF-A0A117LU33-F1
#
_cell.length_a   1.000
_cell.length_b   1.000
_cell.length_c   1.000
_cell.angle_alpha   90.00
_cell.angle_beta   90.00
_cell.angle_gamma   90.00
#
_symmetry.space_group_name_H-M   'P 1'
#
loop_
_entity.id
_entity.type
_entity.pdbx_description
1 polymer ?
#
loop_
_entity_poly.entity_id
_entity_poly.type
_entity_poly.pdbx_seq_one_letter_code
_entity_poly.pdbx_strand_id
1 'polypeptide(L)'
;MLEKELWLAPPEVEKEKSLEDRWFYHDSLYNLCLQLSYFNSSNSEAYGAVAVQNIGEVPTIIGLGWNMYMGGKTNFKRQGYANHAEFQAAALAESLGYNLSDKQRETCLYVAGRFSKSGNLFFSPNPISFTCVTCTKTIPRYFPNTTLAAPTKNKGWKHIPMEEAYNSSLYFKHQDLNREDITDLDANVTNLNLGFTQEHIDRLVSLIKNKKIKIDERLERKILKNYIKLLNSTATERRNFAEGMIREGYTTLRGSSQGSLYLGN
;
A
#
# COMPACT_ATOMS: atom_id res chain seq x y z
N MET A 1 27.42 -4.17 -51.22
CA MET A 1 26.24 -3.30 -51.05
C MET A 1 25.10 -4.18 -50.57
N LEU A 2 24.85 -4.17 -49.27
CA LEU A 2 23.74 -4.87 -48.64
C LEU A 2 23.17 -3.94 -47.57
N GLU A 3 21.94 -3.56 -47.83
CA GLU A 3 20.87 -3.11 -46.94
C GLU A 3 21.20 -2.13 -45.82
N LYS A 4 20.78 -0.88 -46.06
CA LYS A 4 20.35 0.05 -45.02
C LYS A 4 19.29 -0.68 -44.16
N GLU A 5 19.71 -1.23 -43.04
CA GLU A 5 18.80 -1.60 -41.96
C GLU A 5 18.00 -0.34 -41.61
N LEU A 6 16.72 -0.39 -41.98
CA LEU A 6 15.69 0.50 -41.48
C LEU A 6 15.76 0.43 -39.95
N TRP A 7 16.40 1.42 -39.35
CA TRP A 7 16.07 1.85 -38.01
C TRP A 7 14.60 2.25 -38.06
N LEU A 8 13.71 1.29 -37.84
CA LEU A 8 12.37 1.56 -37.38
C LEU A 8 12.57 2.22 -36.03
N ALA A 9 12.49 3.55 -36.01
CA ALA A 9 12.31 4.26 -34.76
C ALA A 9 11.18 3.51 -34.01
N PRO A 10 11.40 3.10 -32.74
CA PRO A 10 10.34 2.47 -31.98
C PRO A 10 9.10 3.36 -32.12
N PRO A 11 7.91 2.77 -32.39
CA PRO A 11 6.71 3.54 -32.65
C PRO A 11 6.60 4.62 -31.58
N GLU A 12 6.45 5.87 -32.00
CA GLU A 12 6.23 6.99 -31.07
C GLU A 12 5.06 6.58 -30.19
N VAL A 13 5.37 6.23 -28.93
CA VAL A 13 4.34 5.90 -27.95
C VAL A 13 3.54 7.18 -27.81
N GLU A 14 2.30 7.18 -28.30
CA GLU A 14 1.39 8.32 -28.19
C GLU A 14 1.48 8.87 -26.76
N LYS A 15 1.91 10.12 -26.63
CA LYS A 15 1.92 10.79 -25.32
C LYS A 15 0.47 10.90 -24.87
N GLU A 16 0.17 10.32 -23.71
CA GLU A 16 -1.12 10.49 -23.00
C GLU A 16 -1.45 11.99 -22.94
N LYS A 17 -2.63 12.36 -23.49
CA LYS A 17 -2.99 13.77 -23.75
C LYS A 17 -3.56 14.42 -22.49
N SER A 18 -4.15 13.65 -21.58
CA SER A 18 -4.64 14.13 -20.28
C SER A 18 -4.38 13.13 -19.13
N LEU A 19 -4.69 13.53 -17.89
CA LEU A 19 -4.54 12.64 -16.72
C LEU A 19 -5.59 11.53 -16.72
N GLU A 20 -6.76 11.75 -17.33
CA GLU A 20 -7.84 10.78 -17.49
C GLU A 20 -7.43 9.58 -18.36
N ASP A 21 -6.52 9.80 -19.33
CA ASP A 21 -5.98 8.73 -20.17
C ASP A 21 -5.02 7.80 -19.40
N ARG A 22 -4.55 8.22 -18.21
CA ARG A 22 -3.54 7.48 -17.44
C ARG A 22 -4.18 6.31 -16.71
N TRP A 23 -3.48 5.17 -16.70
CA TRP A 23 -3.96 3.94 -16.07
C TRP A 23 -4.44 4.12 -14.61
N PHE A 24 -3.75 4.96 -13.84
CA PHE A 24 -4.01 5.15 -12.42
C PHE A 24 -5.31 5.92 -12.16
N TYR A 25 -5.80 6.71 -13.12
CA TYR A 25 -7.05 7.47 -12.97
C TYR A 25 -8.26 6.53 -12.78
N HIS A 26 -8.25 5.40 -13.49
CA HIS A 26 -9.32 4.41 -13.47
C HIS A 26 -8.99 3.16 -12.61
N ASP A 27 -7.80 3.10 -11.99
CA ASP A 27 -7.44 1.96 -11.18
C ASP A 27 -8.02 2.05 -9.76
N SER A 28 -8.99 1.18 -9.50
CA SER A 28 -9.72 1.13 -8.23
C SER A 28 -8.85 0.72 -7.04
N LEU A 29 -7.78 -0.06 -7.22
CA LEU A 29 -6.84 -0.37 -6.14
C LEU A 29 -5.97 0.85 -5.83
N TYR A 30 -5.47 1.53 -6.86
CA TYR A 30 -4.68 2.75 -6.71
C TYR A 30 -5.49 3.84 -6.00
N ASN A 31 -6.72 4.08 -6.44
CA ASN A 31 -7.62 5.03 -5.82
C ASN A 31 -7.93 4.64 -4.37
N LEU A 32 -8.04 3.35 -4.04
CA LEU A 32 -8.21 2.92 -2.65
C LEU A 32 -6.97 3.21 -1.80
N CYS A 33 -5.76 2.94 -2.30
CA CYS A 33 -4.52 3.31 -1.61
C CYS A 33 -4.47 4.84 -1.37
N LEU A 34 -4.83 5.65 -2.36
CA LEU A 34 -4.89 7.10 -2.18
C LEU A 34 -5.93 7.52 -1.15
N GLN A 35 -7.13 6.94 -1.16
CA GLN A 35 -8.18 7.24 -0.18
C GLN A 35 -7.73 6.90 1.26
N LEU A 36 -7.03 5.77 1.44
CA LEU A 36 -6.46 5.38 2.73
C LEU A 36 -5.33 6.33 3.16
N SER A 37 -4.56 6.89 2.23
CA SER A 37 -3.51 7.86 2.56
C SER A 37 -4.05 9.08 3.32
N TYR A 38 -5.33 9.43 3.19
CA TYR A 38 -5.93 10.53 3.95
C TYR A 38 -6.13 10.24 5.44
N PHE A 39 -6.01 8.98 5.87
CA PHE A 39 -6.01 8.62 7.29
C PHE A 39 -4.66 8.84 7.98
N ASN A 40 -3.62 9.20 7.22
CA ASN A 40 -2.26 9.36 7.75
C ASN A 40 -2.19 10.36 8.92
N SER A 41 -1.10 10.26 9.69
CA SER A 41 -0.74 11.23 10.73
C SER A 41 0.63 11.88 10.48
N SER A 42 1.09 11.88 9.23
CA SER A 42 2.41 12.35 8.79
C SER A 42 2.30 13.71 8.11
N ASN A 43 3.22 14.61 8.45
CA ASN A 43 3.18 15.99 7.96
C ASN A 43 3.87 16.18 6.59
N SER A 44 4.62 15.19 6.10
CA SER A 44 5.39 15.29 4.85
C SER A 44 4.83 14.38 3.77
N GLU A 45 4.82 13.07 4.02
CA GLU A 45 4.37 12.06 3.06
C GLU A 45 3.20 11.26 3.63
N ALA A 46 2.16 11.07 2.81
CA ALA A 46 0.97 10.30 3.13
C ALA A 46 0.90 9.07 2.24
N TYR A 47 0.82 7.89 2.85
CA TYR A 47 0.72 6.61 2.16
C TYR A 47 -0.51 5.86 2.60
N GLY A 48 -1.14 5.16 1.66
CA GLY A 48 -2.07 4.10 1.93
C GLY A 48 -1.61 2.80 1.28
N ALA A 49 -1.95 1.69 1.90
CA ALA A 49 -1.59 0.37 1.43
C ALA A 49 -2.75 -0.61 1.54
N VAL A 50 -2.76 -1.56 0.62
CA VAL A 50 -3.73 -2.65 0.52
C VAL A 50 -2.95 -3.95 0.43
N ALA A 51 -3.18 -4.88 1.36
CA ALA A 51 -2.64 -6.22 1.29
C ALA A 51 -3.61 -7.13 0.54
N VAL A 52 -3.14 -7.76 -0.54
CA VAL A 52 -3.92 -8.68 -1.36
C VAL A 52 -3.27 -10.06 -1.34
N GLN A 53 -4.06 -11.09 -1.10
CA GLN A 53 -3.63 -12.49 -1.18
C GLN A 53 -4.63 -13.28 -2.03
N ASN A 54 -4.14 -14.24 -2.81
CA ASN A 54 -5.01 -15.17 -3.51
C ASN A 54 -5.50 -16.25 -2.53
N ILE A 55 -6.83 -16.37 -2.39
CA ILE A 55 -7.47 -17.41 -1.58
C ILE A 55 -8.18 -18.36 -2.53
N GLY A 56 -7.59 -19.55 -2.73
CA GLY A 56 -7.88 -20.37 -3.90
C GLY A 56 -7.34 -19.66 -5.14
N GLU A 57 -8.24 -19.14 -5.96
CA GLU A 57 -7.91 -18.38 -7.19
C GLU A 57 -8.50 -16.96 -7.20
N VAL A 58 -9.07 -16.52 -6.07
CA VAL A 58 -9.74 -15.23 -5.97
C VAL A 58 -8.83 -14.23 -5.25
N PRO A 59 -8.39 -13.14 -5.91
CA PRO A 59 -7.65 -12.08 -5.24
C PRO A 59 -8.55 -11.46 -4.18
N THR A 60 -8.08 -11.45 -2.94
CA THR A 60 -8.82 -10.95 -1.79
C THR A 60 -8.02 -9.88 -1.08
N ILE A 61 -8.62 -8.71 -0.86
CA ILE A 61 -8.08 -7.67 0.01
C ILE A 61 -8.23 -8.16 1.46
N ILE A 62 -7.10 -8.44 2.08
CA ILE A 62 -6.99 -9.05 3.41
C ILE A 62 -6.43 -8.10 4.47
N GLY A 63 -5.91 -6.94 4.06
CA GLY A 63 -5.45 -5.89 4.98
C GLY A 63 -5.49 -4.51 4.34
N LEU A 64 -5.67 -3.49 5.18
CA LEU A 64 -5.64 -2.07 4.81
C LEU A 64 -4.68 -1.36 5.76
N GLY A 65 -3.95 -0.36 5.26
CA GLY A 65 -3.02 0.40 6.07
C GLY A 65 -2.81 1.82 5.57
N TRP A 66 -2.33 2.67 6.47
CA TRP A 66 -1.90 4.03 6.25
C TRP A 66 -0.74 4.34 7.20
N ASN A 67 0.12 5.29 6.85
CA ASN A 67 1.24 5.62 7.74
C ASN A 67 0.75 6.42 8.95
N MET A 68 0.99 5.90 10.16
CA MET A 68 0.54 6.53 11.39
C MET A 68 1.52 6.38 12.55
N TYR A 69 1.45 7.31 13.50
CA TYR A 69 2.14 7.22 14.77
C TYR A 69 1.52 6.14 15.66
N MET A 70 2.37 5.26 16.21
CA MET A 70 2.02 4.10 17.04
C MET A 70 2.62 4.19 18.45
N GLY A 71 3.03 5.38 18.91
CA GLY A 71 3.60 5.55 20.25
C GLY A 71 2.57 5.30 21.37
N GLY A 72 3.09 4.96 22.55
CA GLY A 72 2.29 4.54 23.71
C GLY A 72 2.13 3.02 23.80
N LYS A 73 1.24 2.58 24.69
CA LYS A 73 0.88 1.16 24.83
C LYS A 73 -0.07 0.77 23.69
N THR A 74 0.32 -0.23 22.91
CA THR A 74 -0.44 -0.78 21.79
C THR A 74 -0.35 -2.30 21.83
N ASN A 75 -1.43 -2.97 21.47
CA ASN A 75 -1.46 -4.43 21.29
C ASN A 75 -1.15 -4.84 19.85
N PHE A 76 -0.92 -3.90 18.93
CA PHE A 76 -0.68 -4.17 17.52
C PHE A 76 0.81 -4.26 17.21
N LYS A 77 1.20 -5.03 16.18
CA LYS A 77 2.60 -5.07 15.73
C LYS A 77 3.04 -3.66 15.35
N ARG A 78 4.26 -3.28 15.77
CA ARG A 78 4.81 -1.95 15.52
C ARG A 78 6.21 -1.97 14.93
N GLN A 79 6.50 -0.98 14.10
CA GLN A 79 7.81 -0.69 13.54
C GLN A 79 8.45 0.50 14.27
N GLY A 80 8.73 0.32 15.57
CA GLY A 80 9.17 1.42 16.44
C GLY A 80 7.99 2.29 16.88
N TYR A 81 8.11 3.61 16.76
CA TYR A 81 7.08 4.57 17.19
C TYR A 81 6.04 4.92 16.12
N ALA A 82 6.19 4.40 14.90
CA ALA A 82 5.24 4.59 13.82
C ALA A 82 5.08 3.27 13.05
N ASN A 83 3.93 3.09 12.42
CA ASN A 83 3.77 2.08 11.40
C ASN A 83 3.66 2.78 10.05
N HIS A 84 4.42 2.27 9.09
CA HIS A 84 4.23 2.63 7.70
C HIS A 84 3.05 1.86 7.12
N ALA A 85 2.45 2.38 6.06
CA ALA A 85 1.20 1.86 5.52
C ALA A 85 1.29 0.37 5.18
N GLU A 86 2.40 -0.05 4.57
CA GLU A 86 2.65 -1.43 4.15
C GLU A 86 2.73 -2.37 5.34
N PHE A 87 3.47 -1.97 6.38
CA PHE A 87 3.61 -2.75 7.60
C PHE A 87 2.27 -2.85 8.35
N GLN A 88 1.51 -1.75 8.42
CA GLN A 88 0.18 -1.78 9.04
C GLN A 88 -0.78 -2.68 8.28
N ALA A 89 -0.80 -2.62 6.95
CA ALA A 89 -1.68 -3.47 6.13
C ALA A 89 -1.37 -4.96 6.36
N ALA A 90 -0.09 -5.33 6.39
CA ALA A 90 0.34 -6.70 6.66
C ALA A 90 0.01 -7.14 8.11
N ALA A 91 0.28 -6.29 9.09
CA ALA A 91 -0.05 -6.55 10.49
C ALA A 91 -1.56 -6.69 10.73
N LEU A 92 -2.38 -5.91 10.01
CA LEU A 92 -3.83 -5.99 10.11
C LEU A 92 -4.33 -7.29 9.49
N ALA A 93 -3.80 -7.68 8.33
CA ALA A 93 -4.12 -8.96 7.71
C ALA A 93 -3.80 -10.13 8.64
N GLU A 94 -2.61 -10.16 9.23
CA GLU A 94 -2.28 -11.21 10.19
C GLU A 94 -3.19 -11.20 11.42
N SER A 95 -3.55 -10.01 11.95
CA SER A 95 -4.48 -9.85 13.07
C SER A 95 -5.90 -10.33 12.76
N LEU A 96 -6.28 -10.33 11.48
CA LEU A 96 -7.53 -10.90 10.98
C LEU A 96 -7.45 -12.42 10.74
N GLY A 97 -6.30 -13.04 10.99
CA GLY A 97 -6.08 -14.49 10.91
C GLY A 97 -5.48 -14.98 9.60
N TYR A 98 -4.98 -14.08 8.74
CA TYR A 98 -4.32 -14.47 7.49
C TYR A 98 -2.88 -14.91 7.75
N ASN A 99 -2.45 -16.01 7.11
CA ASN A 99 -1.09 -16.51 7.23
C ASN A 99 -0.19 -15.90 6.14
N LEU A 100 0.54 -14.84 6.48
CA LEU A 100 1.51 -14.18 5.60
C LEU A 100 2.87 -14.90 5.55
N SER A 101 2.99 -16.04 6.26
CA SER A 101 4.15 -16.94 6.24
C SER A 101 3.89 -18.23 5.44
N ASP A 102 2.75 -18.34 4.77
CA ASP A 102 2.46 -19.45 3.87
C ASP A 102 3.16 -19.27 2.52
N LYS A 103 4.09 -20.18 2.18
CA LYS A 103 4.90 -20.07 0.94
C LYS A 103 4.08 -20.33 -0.32
N GLN A 104 2.92 -20.98 -0.18
CA GLN A 104 2.03 -21.25 -1.30
C GLN A 104 1.07 -20.09 -1.57
N ARG A 105 1.04 -19.07 -0.69
CA ARG A 105 0.10 -17.95 -0.77
C ARG A 105 0.83 -16.63 -0.56
N GLU A 106 1.49 -16.17 -1.61
CA GLU A 106 2.13 -14.86 -1.63
C GLU A 106 1.11 -13.75 -1.35
N THR A 107 1.48 -12.81 -0.49
CA THR A 107 0.70 -11.60 -0.21
C THR A 107 1.39 -10.41 -0.84
N CYS A 108 0.71 -9.71 -1.75
CA CYS A 108 1.25 -8.51 -2.36
C CYS A 108 0.72 -7.26 -1.64
N LEU A 109 1.62 -6.37 -1.24
CA LEU A 109 1.30 -5.10 -0.57
C LEU A 109 1.34 -3.98 -1.61
N TYR A 110 0.15 -3.58 -2.08
CA TYR A 110 -0.02 -2.45 -3.00
C TYR A 110 0.06 -1.16 -2.21
N VAL A 111 0.98 -0.26 -2.58
CA VAL A 111 1.21 0.99 -1.85
C VAL A 111 1.25 2.16 -2.81
N ALA A 112 0.45 3.18 -2.50
CA ALA A 112 0.49 4.46 -3.20
C ALA A 112 0.41 5.59 -2.17
N GLY A 113 0.82 6.78 -2.57
CA GLY A 113 0.80 7.92 -1.69
C GLY A 113 0.95 9.24 -2.40
N ARG A 114 1.05 10.28 -1.60
CA ARG A 114 1.15 11.68 -2.01
C ARG A 114 1.96 12.49 -1.02
N PHE A 115 2.53 13.59 -1.48
CA PHE A 115 3.06 14.62 -0.60
C PHE A 115 1.89 15.29 0.14
N SER A 116 1.94 15.34 1.47
CA SER A 116 0.85 15.83 2.32
C SER A 116 0.49 17.29 2.04
N LYS A 117 1.49 18.13 1.74
CA LYS A 117 1.32 19.57 1.51
C LYS A 117 0.88 19.92 0.10
N SER A 118 1.56 19.38 -0.92
CA SER A 118 1.27 19.71 -2.33
C SER A 118 0.15 18.85 -2.91
N GLY A 119 -0.06 17.62 -2.41
CA GLY A 119 -0.97 16.66 -3.01
C GLY A 119 -0.39 15.94 -4.23
N ASN A 120 0.88 16.17 -4.57
CA ASN A 120 1.55 15.50 -5.68
C ASN A 120 1.71 14.00 -5.40
N LEU A 121 1.41 13.18 -6.40
CA LEU A 121 1.35 11.72 -6.31
C LEU A 121 2.74 11.10 -6.35
N PHE A 122 2.92 9.98 -5.65
CA PHE A 122 4.15 9.20 -5.74
C PHE A 122 4.07 8.19 -6.87
N PHE A 123 5.06 8.25 -7.76
CA PHE A 123 5.33 7.18 -8.72
C PHE A 123 6.77 6.72 -8.53
N SER A 124 7.00 5.41 -8.61
CA SER A 124 8.34 4.86 -8.55
C SER A 124 9.08 5.14 -9.86
N PRO A 125 10.19 5.89 -9.84
CA PRO A 125 11.02 6.04 -11.04
C PRO A 125 11.73 4.72 -11.35
N ASN A 126 12.03 4.47 -12.62
CA ASN A 126 12.96 3.38 -12.96
C ASN A 126 14.40 3.91 -12.86
N PRO A 127 15.35 3.16 -12.24
CA PRO A 127 15.23 1.80 -11.70
C PRO A 127 14.78 1.72 -10.23
N ILE A 128 14.58 2.85 -9.55
CA ILE A 128 14.42 2.94 -8.09
C ILE A 128 12.97 2.73 -7.65
N SER A 129 12.62 1.48 -7.37
CA SER A 129 11.24 1.03 -7.23
C SER A 129 10.62 1.26 -5.85
N PHE A 130 11.44 1.37 -4.80
CA PHE A 130 10.99 1.55 -3.42
C PHE A 130 12.06 2.22 -2.53
N THR A 131 11.64 2.97 -1.50
CA THR A 131 12.55 3.92 -0.81
C THR A 131 12.74 3.62 0.67
N CYS A 132 11.77 2.97 1.33
CA CYS A 132 11.77 2.87 2.78
C CYS A 132 12.59 1.69 3.29
N VAL A 133 13.81 1.97 3.77
CA VAL A 133 14.73 0.98 4.35
C VAL A 133 14.11 0.23 5.54
N THR A 134 13.31 0.93 6.36
CA THR A 134 12.68 0.33 7.53
C THR A 134 11.68 -0.74 7.10
N CYS A 135 10.76 -0.43 6.18
CA CYS A 135 9.78 -1.36 5.62
C CYS A 135 10.47 -2.59 5.03
N THR A 136 11.45 -2.39 4.16
CA THR A 136 12.15 -3.48 3.47
C THR A 136 12.97 -4.37 4.40
N LYS A 137 13.40 -3.87 5.58
CA LYS A 137 14.06 -4.70 6.60
C LYS A 137 13.08 -5.43 7.50
N THR A 138 11.97 -4.78 7.84
CA THR A 138 11.07 -5.25 8.90
C THR A 138 10.01 -6.19 8.34
N ILE A 139 9.43 -5.87 7.18
CA ILE A 139 8.39 -6.68 6.55
C ILE A 139 8.84 -8.14 6.32
N PRO A 140 9.97 -8.44 5.64
CA PRO A 140 10.37 -9.84 5.42
C PRO A 140 10.72 -10.60 6.70
N ARG A 141 11.04 -9.89 7.80
CA ARG A 141 11.29 -10.51 9.11
C ARG A 141 9.99 -11.00 9.77
N TYR A 142 8.90 -10.24 9.65
CA TYR A 142 7.62 -10.59 10.27
C TYR A 142 6.65 -11.30 9.33
N PHE A 143 6.78 -11.05 8.02
CA PHE A 143 5.86 -11.48 6.96
C PHE A 143 6.67 -11.99 5.75
N PRO A 144 7.33 -13.16 5.87
CA PRO A 144 8.37 -13.59 4.93
C PRO A 144 7.89 -13.88 3.50
N ASN A 145 6.59 -14.09 3.26
CA ASN A 145 6.04 -14.32 1.91
C ASN A 145 5.21 -13.14 1.41
N THR A 146 5.67 -11.93 1.74
CA THR A 146 5.10 -10.69 1.21
C THR A 146 5.99 -10.08 0.13
N THR A 147 5.37 -9.48 -0.86
CA THR A 147 6.01 -8.63 -1.87
C THR A 147 5.39 -7.24 -1.89
N LEU A 148 6.04 -6.29 -2.55
CA LEU A 148 5.54 -4.94 -2.71
C LEU A 148 5.03 -4.73 -4.13
N ALA A 149 3.99 -3.93 -4.30
CA ALA A 149 3.59 -3.37 -5.57
C ALA A 149 3.56 -1.85 -5.46
N ALA A 150 4.35 -1.18 -6.29
CA ALA A 150 4.42 0.28 -6.33
C ALA A 150 3.93 0.80 -7.70
N PRO A 151 3.21 1.94 -7.73
CA PRO A 151 2.71 2.50 -8.98
C PRO A 151 3.84 3.06 -9.81
N THR A 152 3.82 2.78 -11.12
CA THR A 152 4.69 3.42 -12.10
C THR A 152 3.91 4.47 -12.87
N LYS A 153 4.59 5.46 -13.43
CA LYS A 153 3.91 6.51 -14.21
C LYS A 153 3.14 5.97 -15.43
N ASN A 154 3.67 4.95 -16.11
CA ASN A 154 3.16 4.52 -17.43
C ASN A 154 2.75 3.03 -17.52
N LYS A 155 3.25 2.15 -16.64
CA LYS A 155 3.16 0.69 -16.82
C LYS A 155 2.29 -0.01 -15.78
N GLY A 156 1.43 0.72 -15.06
CA GLY A 156 0.67 0.12 -13.97
C GLY A 156 1.50 -0.10 -12.71
N TRP A 157 1.13 -1.14 -11.97
CA TRP A 157 1.82 -1.60 -10.78
C TRP A 157 3.10 -2.37 -11.14
N LYS A 158 4.25 -1.96 -10.59
CA LYS A 158 5.48 -2.76 -10.59
C LYS A 158 5.47 -3.64 -9.35
N HIS A 159 5.41 -4.96 -9.55
CA HIS A 159 5.62 -5.95 -8.50
C HIS A 159 7.12 -6.08 -8.21
N ILE A 160 7.50 -6.01 -6.95
CA ILE A 160 8.88 -5.86 -6.49
C ILE A 160 9.11 -6.89 -5.38
N PRO A 161 10.00 -7.87 -5.59
CA PRO A 161 10.47 -8.76 -4.52
C PRO A 161 11.10 -7.94 -3.38
N MET A 162 10.97 -8.41 -2.14
CA MET A 162 11.50 -7.68 -0.97
C MET A 162 13.02 -7.42 -1.05
N GLU A 163 13.76 -8.33 -1.69
CA GLU A 163 15.20 -8.15 -1.94
C GLU A 163 15.48 -6.97 -2.91
N GLU A 164 14.74 -6.88 -4.02
CA GLU A 164 14.86 -5.75 -4.95
C GLU A 164 14.46 -4.44 -4.27
N ALA A 165 13.37 -4.45 -3.50
CA ALA A 165 12.93 -3.29 -2.74
C ALA A 165 13.99 -2.84 -1.72
N TYR A 166 14.64 -3.79 -1.05
CA TYR A 166 15.72 -3.49 -0.11
C TYR A 166 16.92 -2.84 -0.80
N ASN A 167 17.38 -3.40 -1.92
CA ASN A 167 18.48 -2.84 -2.70
C ASN A 167 18.14 -1.42 -3.20
N SER A 168 16.91 -1.22 -3.69
CA SER A 168 16.39 0.08 -4.07
C SER A 168 16.39 1.08 -2.90
N SER A 169 15.96 0.66 -1.71
CA SER A 169 15.94 1.52 -0.52
C SER A 169 17.34 1.92 -0.04
N LEU A 170 18.32 1.01 -0.17
CA LEU A 170 19.71 1.31 0.15
C LEU A 170 20.30 2.32 -0.82
N TYR A 171 19.98 2.20 -2.12
CA TYR A 171 20.41 3.19 -3.11
C TYR A 171 19.94 4.60 -2.73
N PHE A 172 18.65 4.78 -2.42
CA PHE A 172 18.11 6.06 -1.91
C PHE A 172 18.90 6.60 -0.72
N LYS A 173 19.10 5.75 0.29
CA LYS A 173 19.80 6.14 1.51
C LYS A 173 21.26 6.51 1.25
N HIS A 174 21.95 5.78 0.39
CA HIS A 174 23.37 6.03 0.10
C HIS A 174 23.60 7.26 -0.77
N GLN A 175 22.63 7.59 -1.64
CA GLN A 175 22.70 8.75 -2.52
C GLN A 175 22.04 10.01 -1.92
N ASP A 176 21.54 9.93 -0.68
CA ASP A 176 20.84 11.02 0.04
C ASP A 176 19.71 11.66 -0.79
N LEU A 177 18.98 10.82 -1.53
CA LEU A 177 17.91 11.26 -2.43
C LEU A 177 16.63 11.51 -1.65
N ASN A 178 16.00 12.66 -1.84
CA ASN A 178 14.59 12.85 -1.44
C ASN A 178 13.67 12.40 -2.58
N ARG A 179 12.46 11.95 -2.21
CA ARG A 179 11.47 11.54 -3.21
C ARG A 179 11.03 12.69 -4.11
N GLU A 180 10.99 13.91 -3.58
CA GLU A 180 10.67 15.12 -4.34
C GLU A 180 11.65 15.32 -5.51
N ASP A 181 12.93 15.00 -5.31
CA ASP A 181 14.01 15.25 -6.26
C ASP A 181 14.00 14.32 -7.49
N ILE A 182 13.22 13.24 -7.43
CA ILE A 182 13.22 12.15 -8.42
C ILE A 182 11.82 11.86 -8.96
N THR A 183 10.82 12.66 -8.54
CA THR A 183 9.45 12.52 -9.05
C THR A 183 9.44 13.05 -10.48
N ASP A 184 9.24 12.15 -11.44
CA ASP A 184 9.37 12.43 -12.87
C ASP A 184 8.02 12.66 -13.59
N LEU A 185 6.94 12.70 -12.81
CA LEU A 185 5.59 13.04 -13.25
C LEU A 185 4.94 13.98 -12.23
N ASP A 186 4.64 15.21 -12.67
CA ASP A 186 3.83 16.15 -11.89
C ASP A 186 2.35 15.84 -12.08
N ALA A 187 1.83 14.94 -11.24
CA ALA A 187 0.40 14.64 -11.17
C ALA A 187 -0.10 14.93 -9.76
N ASN A 188 -1.15 15.75 -9.67
CA ASN A 188 -1.75 16.17 -8.41
C ASN A 188 -3.04 15.40 -8.13
N VAL A 189 -3.23 15.01 -6.88
CA VAL A 189 -4.43 14.31 -6.41
C VAL A 189 -5.72 15.10 -6.65
N THR A 190 -5.67 16.43 -6.70
CA THR A 190 -6.84 17.29 -6.98
C THR A 190 -7.38 17.13 -8.41
N ASN A 191 -6.53 16.65 -9.32
CA ASN A 191 -6.92 16.36 -10.71
C ASN A 191 -7.43 14.92 -10.87
N LEU A 192 -7.39 14.11 -9.82
CA LEU A 192 -8.05 12.81 -9.79
C LEU A 192 -9.49 12.97 -9.34
N ASN A 193 -10.38 12.13 -9.85
CA ASN A 193 -11.74 12.01 -9.34
C ASN A 193 -11.75 11.27 -7.99
N LEU A 194 -11.18 11.88 -6.94
CA LEU A 194 -11.28 11.41 -5.57
C LEU A 194 -12.37 12.18 -4.83
N GLY A 195 -13.43 11.47 -4.44
CA GLY A 195 -14.48 12.02 -3.58
C GLY A 195 -14.23 11.66 -2.12
N PHE A 196 -14.30 12.65 -1.23
CA PHE A 196 -14.26 12.45 0.23
C PHE A 196 -15.67 12.28 0.79
N THR A 197 -16.43 11.34 0.22
CA THR A 197 -17.79 10.99 0.66
C THR A 197 -17.91 9.48 0.84
N GLN A 198 -18.85 9.03 1.67
CA GLN A 198 -19.09 7.60 1.87
C GLN A 198 -19.58 6.95 0.57
N GLU A 199 -20.44 7.65 -0.18
CA GLU A 199 -20.91 7.20 -1.49
C GLU A 199 -19.77 6.95 -2.47
N HIS A 200 -18.75 7.80 -2.48
CA HIS A 200 -17.58 7.62 -3.34
C HIS A 200 -16.82 6.34 -3.00
N ILE A 201 -16.61 6.05 -1.71
CA ILE A 201 -15.97 4.81 -1.27
C ILE A 201 -16.83 3.58 -1.55
N ASP A 202 -18.15 3.66 -1.37
CA ASP A 202 -19.06 2.56 -1.69
C ASP A 202 -19.03 2.23 -3.19
N ARG A 203 -18.96 3.26 -4.03
CA ARG A 203 -18.74 3.12 -5.49
C ARG A 203 -17.39 2.48 -5.80
N LEU A 204 -16.33 2.92 -5.13
CA LEU A 204 -14.99 2.35 -5.28
C LEU A 204 -14.94 0.87 -4.89
N VAL A 205 -15.56 0.50 -3.76
CA VAL A 205 -15.71 -0.89 -3.31
C VAL A 205 -16.47 -1.72 -4.35
N SER A 206 -17.52 -1.16 -4.93
CA SER A 206 -18.29 -1.82 -6.00
C SER A 206 -17.45 -2.05 -7.24
N LEU A 207 -16.63 -1.07 -7.66
CA LEU A 207 -15.70 -1.21 -8.78
C LEU A 207 -14.64 -2.29 -8.53
N ILE A 208 -14.08 -2.37 -7.31
CA ILE A 208 -13.13 -3.42 -6.92
C ILE A 208 -13.78 -4.81 -7.04
N LYS A 209 -15.00 -4.96 -6.52
CA LYS A 209 -15.75 -6.23 -6.57
C LYS A 209 -16.12 -6.63 -8.00
N ASN A 210 -16.45 -5.67 -8.86
CA ASN A 210 -16.73 -5.91 -10.28
C ASN A 210 -15.51 -6.43 -11.05
N LYS A 211 -14.29 -6.09 -10.60
CA LYS A 211 -13.03 -6.68 -11.10
C LYS A 211 -12.73 -8.08 -10.51
N LYS A 212 -13.72 -8.73 -9.88
CA LYS A 212 -13.62 -10.05 -9.22
C LYS A 212 -12.63 -10.08 -8.04
N ILE A 213 -12.31 -8.93 -7.45
CA ILE A 213 -11.51 -8.85 -6.23
C ILE A 213 -12.46 -8.88 -5.02
N LYS A 214 -12.26 -9.84 -4.13
CA LYS A 214 -13.00 -9.90 -2.86
C LYS A 214 -12.39 -8.94 -1.84
N ILE A 215 -13.19 -8.50 -0.87
CA ILE A 215 -12.72 -7.72 0.28
C ILE A 215 -13.14 -8.50 1.53
N ASP A 216 -12.22 -8.68 2.49
CA ASP A 216 -12.59 -9.25 3.78
C ASP A 216 -13.73 -8.44 4.41
N GLU A 217 -14.80 -9.12 4.83
CA GLU A 217 -16.02 -8.48 5.32
C GLU A 217 -15.77 -7.62 6.56
N ARG A 218 -14.75 -7.92 7.36
CA ARG A 218 -14.41 -7.13 8.55
C ARG A 218 -13.76 -5.83 8.11
N LEU A 219 -12.86 -5.84 7.13
CA LEU A 219 -12.30 -4.61 6.55
C LEU A 219 -13.38 -3.75 5.92
N GLU A 220 -14.27 -4.37 5.13
CA GLU A 220 -15.36 -3.65 4.50
C GLU A 220 -16.31 -3.03 5.53
N ARG A 221 -16.79 -3.83 6.50
CA ARG A 221 -17.75 -3.38 7.51
C ARG A 221 -17.15 -2.39 8.49
N LYS A 222 -15.92 -2.60 8.94
CA LYS A 222 -15.28 -1.77 9.96
C LYS A 222 -14.69 -0.53 9.30
N ILE A 223 -13.83 -0.66 8.31
CA ILE A 223 -13.08 0.48 7.77
C ILE A 223 -13.85 1.16 6.64
N LEU A 224 -14.17 0.43 5.57
CA LEU A 224 -14.66 1.05 4.33
C LEU A 224 -16.07 1.63 4.48
N LYS A 225 -16.99 0.94 5.16
CA LYS A 225 -18.35 1.44 5.46
C LYS A 225 -18.39 2.55 6.50
N ASN A 226 -17.30 2.80 7.23
CA ASN A 226 -17.17 3.91 8.18
C ASN A 226 -16.11 4.92 7.72
N TYR A 227 -15.81 4.98 6.43
CA TYR A 227 -14.69 5.77 5.91
C TYR A 227 -14.77 7.23 6.35
N ILE A 228 -15.93 7.89 6.19
CA ILE A 228 -16.08 9.30 6.55
C ILE A 228 -15.96 9.54 8.06
N LYS A 229 -16.47 8.61 8.86
CA LYS A 229 -16.31 8.67 10.31
C LYS A 229 -14.82 8.61 10.70
N LEU A 230 -14.05 7.72 10.07
CA LEU A 230 -12.62 7.57 10.32
C LEU A 230 -11.80 8.75 9.76
N LEU A 231 -12.20 9.30 8.61
CA LEU A 231 -11.56 10.47 8.03
C LEU A 231 -11.63 11.67 8.99
N ASN A 232 -12.80 11.86 9.60
CA ASN A 232 -13.08 12.95 10.52
C ASN A 232 -12.63 12.69 11.96
N SER A 233 -12.15 11.49 12.29
CA SER A 233 -11.67 11.18 13.64
C SER A 233 -10.21 11.59 13.84
N THR A 234 -9.79 11.71 15.09
CA THR A 234 -8.38 11.94 15.46
C THR A 234 -7.49 10.75 15.07
N ALA A 235 -6.18 10.97 14.99
CA ALA A 235 -5.21 9.90 14.72
C ALA A 235 -5.29 8.77 15.77
N THR A 236 -5.52 9.13 17.05
CA THR A 236 -5.70 8.17 18.14
C THR A 236 -6.95 7.31 17.95
N GLU A 237 -8.07 7.92 17.54
CA GLU A 237 -9.31 7.17 17.27
C GLU A 237 -9.16 6.24 16.07
N ARG A 238 -8.51 6.70 14.99
CA ARG A 238 -8.18 5.84 13.84
C ARG A 238 -7.31 4.66 14.23
N ARG A 239 -6.29 4.89 15.06
CA ARG A 239 -5.44 3.82 15.61
C ARG A 239 -6.27 2.83 16.43
N ASN A 240 -7.02 3.31 17.42
CA ASN A 240 -7.86 2.47 18.27
C ASN A 240 -8.85 1.65 17.43
N PHE A 241 -9.33 2.21 16.33
CA PHE A 241 -10.20 1.50 15.41
C PHE A 241 -9.50 0.33 14.70
N ALA A 242 -8.29 0.54 14.17
CA ALA A 242 -7.49 -0.51 13.57
C ALA A 242 -7.08 -1.59 14.59
N GLU A 243 -6.70 -1.18 15.81
CA GLU A 243 -6.35 -2.09 16.91
C GLU A 243 -7.56 -2.89 17.40
N GLY A 244 -8.76 -2.30 17.39
CA GLY A 244 -10.01 -2.97 17.73
C GLY A 244 -10.45 -4.06 16.74
N MET A 245 -9.70 -4.29 15.66
CA MET A 245 -9.91 -5.40 14.73
C MET A 245 -9.09 -6.65 15.06
N ILE A 246 -8.20 -6.57 16.05
CA ILE A 246 -7.41 -7.71 16.54
C ILE A 246 -8.35 -8.75 17.17
N ARG A 247 -8.21 -10.02 16.77
CA ARG A 247 -8.87 -11.14 17.46
C ARG A 247 -7.99 -11.70 18.58
N GLU A 248 -8.59 -11.96 19.74
CA GLU A 248 -7.98 -12.78 20.78
C GLU A 248 -7.98 -14.27 20.36
N GLY A 249 -6.85 -14.95 20.54
CA GLY A 249 -6.78 -16.42 20.56
C GLY A 249 -6.78 -17.15 19.21
N TYR A 250 -5.70 -17.01 18.43
CA TYR A 250 -5.41 -17.97 17.36
C TYR A 250 -4.00 -18.56 17.45
N THR A 251 -3.91 -19.88 17.24
CA THR A 251 -2.69 -20.69 17.25
C THR A 251 -2.07 -20.69 15.86
N THR A 252 -0.88 -20.12 15.70
CA THR A 252 -0.12 -20.26 14.44
C THR A 252 0.65 -21.59 14.39
N LEU A 253 1.07 -21.98 13.18
CA LEU A 253 1.67 -23.27 12.77
C LEU A 253 3.00 -23.68 13.46
N ARG A 254 3.34 -23.13 14.63
CA ARG A 254 4.50 -23.56 15.44
C ARG A 254 4.14 -24.09 16.83
N GLY A 255 2.86 -24.23 17.17
CA GLY A 255 2.45 -24.73 18.50
C GLY A 255 2.98 -23.88 19.68
N SER A 256 3.50 -22.69 19.40
CA SER A 256 3.97 -21.70 20.34
C SER A 256 3.08 -20.46 20.19
N SER A 257 2.83 -19.76 21.29
CA SER A 257 2.17 -18.45 21.26
C SER A 257 2.84 -17.58 20.19
N GLN A 258 2.03 -16.95 19.34
CA GLN A 258 2.56 -16.07 18.30
C GLN A 258 3.31 -14.94 19.00
N GLY A 259 4.65 -14.99 18.95
CA GLY A 259 5.51 -13.92 19.44
C GLY A 259 5.33 -12.70 18.55
N SER A 260 4.32 -11.86 18.84
CA SER A 260 4.24 -10.40 18.61
C SER A 260 2.81 -9.90 18.40
N LEU A 261 1.95 -10.06 19.41
CA LEU A 261 1.10 -8.94 19.87
C LEU A 261 1.39 -8.63 21.36
N TYR A 262 1.99 -9.59 22.07
CA TYR A 262 2.53 -9.43 23.41
C TYR A 262 4.05 -9.31 23.36
N LEU A 263 4.57 -8.08 23.36
CA LEU A 263 5.81 -7.79 24.09
C LEU A 263 5.38 -7.23 25.44
N GLY A 264 4.92 -8.12 26.30
CA GLY A 264 4.55 -7.82 27.68
C GLY A 264 5.14 -8.89 28.58
N ASN A 265 6.42 -8.74 28.88
CA ASN A 265 6.97 -8.87 30.22
C ASN A 265 7.80 -7.61 30.46
#